data_AF-A0A2E4DBS1-F1
#
_entry.id   AF-A0A2E4DBS1-F1
#
_cell.length_a   1.000
_cell.length_b   1.000
_cell.length_c   1.000
_cell.angle_alpha   90.00
_cell.angle_beta   90.00
_cell.angle_gamma   90.00
#
_symmetry.space_group_name_H-M   'P 1'
#
loop_
_entity.id
_entity.type
_entity.pdbx_description
1 polymer ?
#
loop_
_entity_poly.entity_id
_entity_poly.type
_entity_poly.pdbx_seq_one_letter_code
_entity_poly.pdbx_strand_id
1 'polypeptide(L)'
;MKSLFLISSLLLMSTFAQAYNDEAAAEAEKTKFCNENLFTKLANYQNRMAFTNQGGLQNGGVCWWHSRFQRNANSLAVFLPNEPRPRDVKYLVEELKRGNRVVEIPGYRNLKEFSAIHYRLIQKELEQWQKKDGFLRFRWIRGLRGYYNVTPDSLKFIMDNIYEEFTTSNAIMYQKLQMKGVTSHAWLLIDMIKNENGYTMTVVDSNFTIPRSFTYREGDTSLMYPGSYGRFVPYTEQRNEWGDLERARDYYCQDYMMSSEVE
;
A
#
# COMPACT_ATOMS: atom_id res chain seq x y z
N MET A 1 -47.19 -32.88 -12.09
CA MET A 1 -46.14 -33.40 -11.18
C MET A 1 -44.79 -33.68 -11.85
N LYS A 2 -44.71 -34.37 -13.00
CA LYS A 2 -43.41 -34.67 -13.67
C LYS A 2 -42.61 -33.42 -14.11
N SER A 3 -43.27 -32.32 -14.45
CA SER A 3 -42.61 -31.09 -14.90
C SER A 3 -41.97 -30.27 -13.76
N LEU A 4 -42.46 -30.39 -12.51
CA LEU A 4 -41.84 -29.73 -11.35
C LEU A 4 -40.50 -30.37 -10.94
N PHE A 5 -40.36 -31.69 -11.09
CA PHE A 5 -39.13 -32.41 -10.74
C PHE A 5 -37.95 -32.05 -11.68
N LEU A 6 -38.22 -31.86 -12.97
CA LEU A 6 -37.20 -31.45 -13.95
C LEU A 6 -36.65 -30.04 -13.66
N ILE A 7 -37.52 -29.07 -13.32
CA ILE A 7 -37.11 -27.70 -13.00
C ILE A 7 -36.26 -27.65 -11.72
N SER A 8 -36.62 -28.44 -10.70
CA SER A 8 -35.85 -28.53 -9.45
C SER A 8 -34.44 -29.09 -9.66
N SER A 9 -34.26 -30.08 -10.54
CA SER A 9 -32.94 -30.67 -10.80
C SER A 9 -32.01 -29.73 -11.57
N LEU A 10 -32.54 -28.96 -12.53
CA LEU A 10 -31.76 -27.96 -13.28
C LEU A 10 -31.28 -26.80 -12.37
N LEU A 11 -32.11 -26.35 -11.44
CA LEU A 11 -31.73 -25.32 -10.46
C LEU A 11 -30.65 -25.79 -9.49
N LEU A 12 -30.68 -27.06 -9.07
CA LEU A 12 -29.64 -27.60 -8.20
C LEU A 12 -28.29 -27.67 -8.93
N MET A 13 -28.25 -28.19 -10.17
CA MET A 13 -27.00 -28.28 -10.94
C MET A 13 -26.36 -26.93 -11.22
N SER A 14 -27.14 -25.86 -11.45
CA SER A 14 -26.59 -24.52 -11.67
C SER A 14 -25.95 -23.93 -10.41
N THR A 15 -26.51 -24.21 -9.22
CA THR A 15 -25.93 -23.73 -7.95
C THR A 15 -24.59 -24.39 -7.63
N PHE A 16 -24.44 -25.70 -7.89
CA PHE A 16 -23.16 -26.39 -7.69
C PHE A 16 -22.08 -25.92 -8.67
N ALA A 17 -22.44 -25.72 -9.94
CA ALA A 17 -21.50 -25.21 -10.93
C ALA A 17 -21.01 -23.79 -10.59
N GLN A 18 -21.90 -22.91 -10.10
CA GLN A 18 -21.52 -21.57 -9.68
C GLN A 18 -20.59 -21.60 -8.46
N ALA A 19 -20.92 -22.39 -7.43
CA ALA A 19 -20.10 -22.51 -6.23
C ALA A 19 -18.68 -23.00 -6.55
N TYR A 20 -18.56 -24.02 -7.41
CA TYR A 20 -17.26 -24.53 -7.87
C TYR A 20 -16.44 -23.47 -8.60
N ASN A 21 -17.08 -22.69 -9.49
CA ASN A 21 -16.39 -21.61 -10.21
C ASN A 21 -15.95 -20.49 -9.27
N ASP A 22 -16.72 -20.18 -8.23
CA ASP A 22 -16.38 -19.14 -7.25
C ASP A 22 -15.21 -19.58 -6.36
N GLU A 23 -15.17 -20.84 -5.94
CA GLU A 23 -14.05 -21.45 -5.22
C GLU A 23 -12.77 -21.47 -6.04
N ALA A 24 -12.83 -21.95 -7.29
CA ALA A 24 -11.67 -21.93 -8.20
C ALA A 24 -11.16 -20.51 -8.49
N ALA A 25 -12.06 -19.52 -8.57
CA ALA A 25 -11.67 -18.12 -8.75
C ALA A 25 -11.02 -17.53 -7.49
N ALA A 26 -11.52 -17.87 -6.30
CA ALA A 26 -10.90 -17.47 -5.04
C ALA A 26 -9.48 -18.03 -4.93
N GLU A 27 -9.31 -19.31 -5.27
CA GLU A 27 -8.02 -20.01 -5.27
C GLU A 27 -7.02 -19.35 -6.23
N ALA A 28 -7.47 -18.99 -7.44
CA ALA A 28 -6.64 -18.28 -8.41
C ALA A 28 -6.16 -16.91 -7.88
N GLU A 29 -6.99 -16.17 -7.15
CA GLU A 29 -6.59 -14.89 -6.56
C GLU A 29 -5.62 -15.07 -5.37
N LYS A 30 -5.73 -16.14 -4.59
CA LYS A 30 -4.77 -16.48 -3.53
C LYS A 30 -3.41 -16.87 -4.10
N THR A 31 -3.38 -17.75 -5.10
CA THR A 31 -2.16 -18.11 -5.85
C THR A 31 -1.50 -16.86 -6.46
N LYS A 32 -2.29 -16.00 -7.11
CA LYS A 32 -1.80 -14.75 -7.68
C LYS A 32 -1.20 -13.85 -6.60
N PHE A 33 -1.88 -13.67 -5.47
CA PHE A 33 -1.36 -12.87 -4.35
C PHE A 33 0.01 -13.36 -3.86
N CYS A 34 0.20 -14.67 -3.73
CA CYS A 34 1.47 -15.24 -3.25
C CYS A 34 2.61 -15.12 -4.27
N ASN A 35 2.31 -15.10 -5.56
CA ASN A 35 3.31 -15.01 -6.62
C ASN A 35 3.54 -13.59 -7.16
N GLU A 36 2.69 -12.63 -6.81
CA GLU A 36 2.74 -11.28 -7.37
C GLU A 36 3.95 -10.46 -6.87
N ASN A 37 4.62 -9.76 -7.79
CA ASN A 37 5.64 -8.77 -7.46
C ASN A 37 4.97 -7.50 -6.92
N LEU A 38 5.31 -7.12 -5.68
CA LEU A 38 4.67 -6.00 -4.99
C LEU A 38 4.95 -4.64 -5.63
N PHE A 39 6.10 -4.44 -6.29
CA PHE A 39 6.40 -3.21 -7.02
C PHE A 39 5.50 -3.08 -8.26
N THR A 40 5.37 -4.15 -9.05
CA THR A 40 4.46 -4.20 -10.20
C THR A 40 3.01 -4.01 -9.75
N LYS A 41 2.61 -4.65 -8.64
CA LYS A 41 1.29 -4.48 -8.05
C LYS A 41 1.01 -3.02 -7.74
N LEU A 42 1.89 -2.36 -6.98
CA LEU A 42 1.72 -0.99 -6.52
C LEU A 42 1.85 0.05 -7.66
N ALA A 43 2.63 -0.25 -8.70
CA ALA A 43 2.70 0.57 -9.92
C ALA A 43 1.37 0.61 -10.68
N ASN A 44 0.57 -0.47 -10.60
CA ASN A 44 -0.74 -0.55 -11.25
C ASN A 44 -1.76 0.35 -10.52
N TYR A 45 -2.39 1.26 -11.26
CA TYR A 45 -3.35 2.21 -10.70
C TYR A 45 -4.60 1.57 -10.07
N GLN A 46 -4.93 0.34 -10.46
CA GLN A 46 -6.06 -0.41 -9.88
C GLN A 46 -5.76 -0.88 -8.44
N ASN A 47 -4.49 -1.02 -8.08
CA ASN A 47 -4.07 -1.44 -6.73
C ASN A 47 -3.73 -0.25 -5.83
N ARG A 48 -4.17 0.96 -6.17
CA ARG A 48 -3.99 2.18 -5.37
C ARG A 48 -5.31 2.67 -4.83
N MET A 49 -5.25 3.49 -3.78
CA MET A 49 -6.46 4.13 -3.28
C MET A 49 -7.08 5.04 -4.34
N ALA A 50 -8.41 5.01 -4.45
CA ALA A 50 -9.17 5.77 -5.44
C ALA A 50 -9.28 7.26 -5.12
N PHE A 51 -8.86 7.67 -3.93
CA PHE A 51 -8.88 9.04 -3.48
C PHE A 51 -7.47 9.47 -3.10
N THR A 52 -7.13 10.71 -3.48
CA THR A 52 -5.91 11.36 -3.01
C THR A 52 -6.07 11.73 -1.55
N ASN A 53 -4.95 12.00 -0.88
CA ASN A 53 -5.00 12.50 0.48
C ASN A 53 -5.89 13.75 0.58
N GLN A 54 -6.95 13.66 1.38
CA GLN A 54 -7.83 14.78 1.77
C GLN A 54 -7.98 14.75 3.29
N GLY A 55 -8.09 15.90 3.96
CA GLY A 55 -8.36 15.98 5.40
C GLY A 55 -7.13 15.88 6.34
N GLY A 56 -7.40 15.59 7.61
CA GLY A 56 -6.43 15.67 8.72
C GLY A 56 -6.61 16.91 9.63
N LEU A 57 -5.82 16.98 10.70
CA LEU A 57 -5.77 18.17 11.57
C LEU A 57 -5.33 19.39 10.74
N GLN A 58 -6.24 20.35 10.52
CA GLN A 58 -6.02 21.56 9.69
C GLN A 58 -5.83 21.30 8.18
N ASN A 59 -6.52 20.30 7.60
CA ASN A 59 -6.44 19.95 6.16
C ASN A 59 -5.04 19.50 5.68
N GLY A 60 -4.14 19.22 6.62
CA GLY A 60 -2.85 18.57 6.40
C GLY A 60 -2.71 17.42 7.40
N GLY A 61 -1.83 16.46 7.12
CA GLY A 61 -1.54 15.41 8.09
C GLY A 61 -1.60 13.99 7.53
N VAL A 62 -2.68 13.66 6.83
CA VAL A 62 -3.02 12.26 6.60
C VAL A 62 -2.08 11.55 5.61
N CYS A 63 -1.27 12.27 4.81
CA CYS A 63 -0.37 11.70 3.80
C CYS A 63 0.48 10.54 4.33
N TRP A 64 1.08 10.69 5.51
CA TRP A 64 1.88 9.63 6.14
C TRP A 64 1.08 8.34 6.35
N TRP A 65 -0.14 8.47 6.88
CA TRP A 65 -1.01 7.34 7.14
C TRP A 65 -1.66 6.81 5.87
N HIS A 66 -1.92 7.65 4.88
CA HIS A 66 -2.40 7.28 3.56
C HIS A 66 -1.38 6.39 2.84
N SER A 67 -0.12 6.82 2.73
CA SER A 67 0.94 6.02 2.12
C SER A 67 1.17 4.71 2.90
N ARG A 68 1.14 4.72 4.23
CA ARG A 68 1.25 3.49 5.04
C ARG A 68 0.09 2.53 4.80
N PHE A 69 -1.15 3.02 4.81
CA PHE A 69 -2.31 2.19 4.54
C PHE A 69 -2.26 1.59 3.13
N GLN A 70 -1.87 2.38 2.13
CA GLN A 70 -1.71 1.87 0.76
C GLN A 70 -0.63 0.79 0.68
N ARG A 71 0.51 0.98 1.37
CA ARG A 71 1.57 -0.03 1.47
C ARG A 71 1.04 -1.32 2.09
N ASN A 72 0.40 -1.23 3.25
CA ASN A 72 -0.15 -2.39 3.94
C ASN A 72 -1.19 -3.12 3.08
N ALA A 73 -2.11 -2.39 2.44
CA ALA A 73 -3.12 -2.97 1.57
C ALA A 73 -2.52 -3.67 0.34
N ASN A 74 -1.47 -3.11 -0.27
CA ASN A 74 -0.79 -3.78 -1.38
C ASN A 74 -0.09 -5.07 -0.93
N SER A 75 0.51 -5.06 0.27
CA SER A 75 1.23 -6.21 0.82
C SER A 75 0.32 -7.32 1.37
N LEU A 76 -0.88 -6.97 1.87
CA LEU A 76 -1.67 -7.90 2.70
C LEU A 76 -3.10 -8.15 2.21
N ALA A 77 -3.60 -7.43 1.21
CA ALA A 77 -4.95 -7.66 0.71
C ALA A 77 -5.00 -8.72 -0.40
N VAL A 78 -5.87 -9.72 -0.21
CA VAL A 78 -6.34 -10.65 -1.24
C VAL A 78 -7.76 -10.23 -1.60
N PHE A 79 -8.01 -9.92 -2.87
CA PHE A 79 -9.31 -9.45 -3.34
C PHE A 79 -10.08 -10.62 -3.96
N LEU A 80 -11.25 -10.95 -3.42
CA LEU A 80 -12.06 -12.11 -3.83
C LEU A 80 -13.34 -11.62 -4.52
N PRO A 81 -13.30 -11.29 -5.82
CA PRO A 81 -14.37 -10.52 -6.48
C PRO A 81 -15.71 -11.26 -6.58
N ASN A 82 -15.69 -12.59 -6.57
CA ASN A 82 -16.89 -13.41 -6.70
C ASN A 82 -17.57 -13.68 -5.36
N GLU A 83 -16.91 -13.39 -4.24
CA GLU A 83 -17.49 -13.56 -2.92
C GLU A 83 -18.50 -12.44 -2.58
N PRO A 84 -19.50 -12.72 -1.73
CA PRO A 84 -20.48 -11.72 -1.32
C PRO A 84 -19.82 -10.62 -0.48
N ARG A 85 -20.09 -9.36 -0.83
CA ARG A 85 -19.61 -8.20 -0.06
C ARG A 85 -20.11 -8.27 1.40
N PRO A 86 -19.24 -8.03 2.39
CA PRO A 86 -19.66 -8.04 3.77
C PRO A 86 -20.49 -6.78 4.06
N ARG A 87 -21.48 -6.91 4.96
CA ARG A 87 -22.30 -5.77 5.39
C ARG A 87 -21.51 -4.75 6.21
N ASP A 88 -20.55 -5.24 7.01
CA ASP A 88 -19.63 -4.41 7.79
C ASP A 88 -18.19 -4.68 7.34
N VAL A 89 -17.54 -3.65 6.80
CA VAL A 89 -16.17 -3.69 6.28
C VAL A 89 -15.17 -3.03 7.23
N LYS A 90 -15.63 -2.53 8.39
CA LYS A 90 -14.77 -1.80 9.32
C LYS A 90 -13.62 -2.67 9.82
N TYR A 91 -13.90 -3.93 10.12
CA TYR A 91 -12.85 -4.85 10.54
C TYR A 91 -11.77 -5.01 9.46
N LEU A 92 -12.13 -5.14 8.17
CA LEU A 92 -11.17 -5.24 7.06
C LEU A 92 -10.23 -4.03 7.04
N VAL A 93 -10.79 -2.81 7.14
CA VAL A 93 -10.00 -1.57 7.19
C VAL A 93 -9.09 -1.52 8.41
N GLU A 94 -9.59 -1.92 9.58
CA GLU A 94 -8.78 -1.96 10.81
C GLU A 94 -7.63 -2.97 10.74
N GLU A 95 -7.82 -4.11 10.10
CA GLU A 95 -6.78 -5.14 9.92
C GLU A 95 -5.70 -4.71 8.94
N LEU A 96 -6.09 -4.15 7.79
CA LEU A 96 -5.13 -3.55 6.85
C LEU A 96 -4.31 -2.43 7.50
N LYS A 97 -4.96 -1.61 8.34
CA LYS A 97 -4.29 -0.58 9.14
C LYS A 97 -3.28 -1.18 10.12
N ARG A 98 -3.60 -2.29 10.79
CA ARG A 98 -2.69 -2.95 11.75
C ARG A 98 -1.48 -3.54 11.06
N GLY A 99 -1.66 -4.10 9.85
CA GLY A 99 -0.54 -4.58 9.03
C GLY A 99 0.17 -5.81 9.60
N ASN A 100 -0.56 -6.71 10.26
CA ASN A 100 0.02 -7.87 10.95
C ASN A 100 -0.54 -9.23 10.49
N ARG A 101 -1.44 -9.24 9.49
CA ARG A 101 -1.97 -10.45 8.85
C ARG A 101 -2.50 -10.16 7.46
N VAL A 102 -2.54 -11.17 6.62
CA VAL A 102 -3.26 -11.12 5.33
C VAL A 102 -4.76 -10.99 5.58
N VAL A 103 -5.42 -10.22 4.73
CA VAL A 103 -6.85 -9.91 4.79
C VAL A 103 -7.49 -10.25 3.45
N GLU A 104 -8.36 -11.24 3.46
CA GLU A 104 -9.24 -11.55 2.34
C GLU A 104 -10.40 -10.54 2.31
N ILE A 105 -10.63 -9.93 1.14
CA ILE A 105 -11.57 -8.83 0.93
C ILE A 105 -12.62 -9.27 -0.09
N PRO A 106 -13.80 -9.72 0.38
CA PRO A 106 -14.80 -10.33 -0.50
C PRO A 106 -15.63 -9.30 -1.26
N GLY A 107 -15.88 -9.59 -2.54
CA GLY A 107 -16.74 -8.83 -3.44
C GLY A 107 -16.11 -7.58 -4.05
N TYR A 108 -14.78 -7.44 -4.00
CA TYR A 108 -14.05 -6.33 -4.59
C TYR A 108 -12.95 -6.86 -5.50
N ARG A 109 -12.67 -6.17 -6.62
CA ARG A 109 -11.63 -6.62 -7.56
C ARG A 109 -10.23 -6.15 -7.20
N ASN A 110 -10.12 -5.02 -6.51
CA ASN A 110 -8.85 -4.38 -6.20
C ASN A 110 -9.02 -3.25 -5.18
N LEU A 111 -7.88 -2.67 -4.76
CA LEU A 111 -7.84 -1.59 -3.77
C LEU A 111 -8.56 -0.34 -4.27
N LYS A 112 -8.49 -0.01 -5.56
CA LYS A 112 -9.17 1.16 -6.12
C LYS A 112 -10.67 1.04 -5.95
N GLU A 113 -11.26 -0.09 -6.33
CA GLU A 113 -12.69 -0.32 -6.16
C GLU A 113 -13.10 -0.31 -4.67
N PHE A 114 -12.38 -1.05 -3.83
CA PHE A 114 -12.66 -1.12 -2.38
C PHE A 114 -12.61 0.26 -1.73
N SER A 115 -11.55 1.02 -2.00
CA SER A 115 -11.35 2.34 -1.41
C SER A 115 -12.25 3.43 -1.99
N ALA A 116 -12.73 3.30 -3.22
CA ALA A 116 -13.73 4.20 -3.80
C ALA A 116 -15.06 4.09 -3.05
N ILE A 117 -15.52 2.86 -2.82
CA ILE A 117 -16.79 2.58 -2.16
C ILE A 117 -16.72 2.98 -0.68
N HIS A 118 -15.60 2.68 -0.01
CA HIS A 118 -15.44 2.89 1.43
C HIS A 118 -14.63 4.11 1.83
N TYR A 119 -14.51 5.09 0.93
CA TYR A 119 -13.69 6.30 1.12
C TYR A 119 -13.90 6.94 2.50
N ARG A 120 -15.16 7.22 2.88
CA ARG A 120 -15.48 7.91 4.13
C ARG A 120 -15.01 7.14 5.37
N LEU A 121 -15.14 5.82 5.35
CA LEU A 121 -14.72 4.97 6.45
C LEU A 121 -13.20 4.91 6.55
N ILE A 122 -12.51 4.68 5.42
CA ILE A 122 -11.05 4.63 5.38
C ILE A 122 -10.49 5.98 5.85
N GLN A 123 -10.98 7.09 5.31
CA GLN A 123 -10.57 8.43 5.71
C GLN A 123 -10.74 8.67 7.23
N LYS A 124 -11.90 8.30 7.78
CA LYS A 124 -12.16 8.39 9.22
C LYS A 124 -11.17 7.55 10.03
N GLU A 125 -10.82 6.36 9.58
CA GLU A 125 -9.85 5.50 10.24
C GLU A 125 -8.41 6.03 10.15
N LEU A 126 -8.04 6.62 9.02
CA LEU A 126 -6.75 7.31 8.84
C LEU A 126 -6.63 8.53 9.76
N GLU A 127 -7.67 9.33 9.92
CA GLU A 127 -7.70 10.47 10.84
C GLU A 127 -7.63 10.04 12.30
N GLN A 128 -8.31 8.95 12.66
CA GLN A 128 -8.18 8.36 14.00
C GLN A 128 -6.76 7.81 14.22
N TRP A 129 -6.17 7.18 13.21
CA TRP A 129 -4.79 6.71 13.26
C TRP A 129 -3.83 7.88 13.46
N GLN A 130 -4.01 8.96 12.71
CA GLN A 130 -3.29 10.22 12.87
C GLN A 130 -3.40 10.76 14.29
N LYS A 131 -4.62 10.86 14.84
CA LYS A 131 -4.83 11.38 16.19
C LYS A 131 -4.11 10.52 17.23
N LYS A 132 -4.21 9.20 17.14
CA LYS A 132 -3.55 8.27 18.07
C LYS A 132 -2.02 8.34 17.96
N ASP A 133 -1.46 8.22 16.76
CA ASP A 133 0.00 8.26 16.57
C ASP A 133 0.60 9.66 16.79
N GLY A 134 -0.11 10.71 16.38
CA GLY A 134 0.31 12.10 16.49
C GLY A 134 0.26 12.61 17.93
N PHE A 135 -0.86 12.43 18.62
CA PHE A 135 -1.05 12.95 19.98
C PHE A 135 -0.32 12.11 21.04
N LEU A 136 -0.35 10.78 20.94
CA LEU A 136 0.16 9.91 22.02
C LEU A 136 1.64 9.52 21.87
N ARG A 137 2.20 9.57 20.65
CA ARG A 137 3.57 9.09 20.38
C ARG A 137 4.53 10.17 19.89
N PHE A 138 4.10 11.44 19.82
CA PHE A 138 4.88 12.56 19.28
C PHE A 138 5.55 12.23 17.92
N ARG A 139 4.94 11.34 17.12
CA ARG A 139 5.53 10.87 15.85
C ARG A 139 5.63 11.98 14.80
N TRP A 140 4.86 13.07 14.97
CA TRP A 140 5.01 14.30 14.21
C TRP A 140 6.30 15.05 14.59
N ILE A 141 6.63 15.18 15.87
CA ILE A 141 7.89 15.81 16.33
C ILE A 141 9.11 14.98 15.86
N ARG A 142 9.05 13.65 15.97
CA ARG A 142 10.13 12.78 15.47
C ARG A 142 10.19 12.76 13.94
N GLY A 143 9.05 12.82 13.27
CA GLY A 143 8.94 12.83 11.82
C GLY A 143 9.25 14.16 11.15
N LEU A 144 9.45 15.24 11.92
CA LEU A 144 9.96 16.54 11.46
C LEU A 144 11.45 16.73 11.83
N ARG A 145 12.09 15.72 12.41
CA ARG A 145 13.55 15.72 12.62
C ARG A 145 14.21 15.38 11.30
N GLY A 146 14.79 16.39 10.67
CA GLY A 146 15.56 16.28 9.44
C GLY A 146 15.61 17.63 8.76
N TYR A 147 16.52 17.77 7.81
CA TYR A 147 16.67 19.01 7.08
C TYR A 147 16.03 18.86 5.70
N TYR A 148 15.30 19.88 5.26
CA TYR A 148 14.79 19.94 3.88
C TYR A 148 15.89 20.34 2.87
N ASN A 149 17.10 20.62 3.37
CA ASN A 149 18.29 21.00 2.62
C ASN A 149 19.54 20.55 3.41
N VAL A 150 20.46 19.82 2.79
CA VAL A 150 21.68 19.30 3.42
C VAL A 150 22.91 19.61 2.56
N THR A 151 24.12 19.28 3.04
CA THR A 151 25.32 19.40 2.19
C THR A 151 25.28 18.39 1.05
N PRO A 152 25.97 18.64 -0.09
CA PRO A 152 26.03 17.68 -1.19
C PRO A 152 26.47 16.28 -0.76
N ASP A 153 27.53 16.19 0.05
CA ASP A 153 28.04 14.91 0.57
C ASP A 153 27.00 14.19 1.43
N SER A 154 26.24 14.94 2.24
CA SER A 154 25.19 14.37 3.08
C SER A 154 24.02 13.85 2.23
N LEU A 155 23.60 14.60 1.20
CA LEU A 155 22.54 14.10 0.32
C LEU A 155 23.01 12.88 -0.46
N LYS A 156 24.26 12.90 -0.97
CA LYS A 156 24.86 11.74 -1.62
C LYS A 156 24.81 10.52 -0.72
N PHE A 157 25.28 10.64 0.52
CA PHE A 157 25.25 9.56 1.50
C PHE A 157 23.82 9.04 1.75
N ILE A 158 22.83 9.92 1.87
CA ILE A 158 21.42 9.53 2.01
C ILE A 158 20.94 8.73 0.79
N MET A 159 21.22 9.23 -0.42
CA MET A 159 20.78 8.61 -1.66
C MET A 159 21.48 7.28 -1.95
N ASP A 160 22.78 7.18 -1.67
CA ASP A 160 23.55 5.94 -1.76
C ASP A 160 22.96 4.86 -0.82
N ASN A 161 22.65 5.22 0.43
CA ASN A 161 22.04 4.29 1.39
C ASN A 161 20.63 3.85 0.97
N ILE A 162 19.82 4.77 0.42
CA ILE A 162 18.49 4.41 -0.12
C ILE A 162 18.65 3.42 -1.27
N TYR A 163 19.62 3.64 -2.17
CA TYR A 163 19.88 2.74 -3.29
C TYR A 163 20.36 1.35 -2.83
N GLU A 164 21.32 1.31 -1.90
CA GLU A 164 21.82 0.06 -1.33
C GLU A 164 20.69 -0.72 -0.66
N GLU A 165 19.90 -0.07 0.19
CA GLU A 165 18.75 -0.70 0.85
C GLU A 165 17.70 -1.17 -0.17
N PHE A 166 17.49 -0.43 -1.27
CA PHE A 166 16.48 -0.77 -2.28
C PHE A 166 16.90 -1.95 -3.16
N THR A 167 18.19 -2.03 -3.48
CA THR A 167 18.75 -3.12 -4.30
C THR A 167 18.97 -4.41 -3.52
N THR A 168 19.12 -4.31 -2.20
CA THR A 168 19.32 -5.48 -1.32
C THR A 168 18.03 -6.00 -0.68
N SER A 169 16.94 -5.24 -0.73
CA SER A 169 15.64 -5.64 -0.18
C SER A 169 14.56 -5.66 -1.25
N ASN A 170 13.57 -6.55 -1.12
CA ASN A 170 12.34 -6.49 -1.91
C ASN A 170 11.31 -5.52 -1.29
N ALA A 171 11.79 -4.48 -0.59
CA ALA A 171 10.97 -3.65 0.27
C ALA A 171 10.28 -2.50 -0.47
N ILE A 172 8.97 -2.35 -0.27
CA ILE A 172 8.29 -1.09 -0.59
C ILE A 172 8.68 -0.06 0.49
N MET A 173 9.70 0.73 0.19
CA MET A 173 10.20 1.71 1.15
C MET A 173 9.20 2.84 1.35
N TYR A 174 8.85 3.05 2.62
CA TYR A 174 8.11 4.23 3.03
C TYR A 174 9.11 5.33 3.36
N GLN A 175 9.00 6.46 2.66
CA GLN A 175 9.88 7.60 2.91
C GLN A 175 9.06 8.81 3.33
N LYS A 176 9.49 9.47 4.41
CA LYS A 176 8.99 10.78 4.80
C LYS A 176 9.79 11.84 4.06
N LEU A 177 9.10 12.86 3.55
CA LEU A 177 9.76 13.98 2.89
C LEU A 177 9.87 15.14 3.87
N GLN A 178 11.09 15.58 4.15
CA GLN A 178 11.32 16.79 4.92
C GLN A 178 11.21 17.99 4.00
N MET A 179 10.14 18.75 4.17
CA MET A 179 9.74 19.87 3.31
C MET A 179 9.52 21.11 4.18
N LYS A 180 9.99 22.27 3.73
CA LYS A 180 9.80 23.50 4.51
C LYS A 180 8.31 23.86 4.57
N GLY A 181 7.77 23.96 5.78
CA GLY A 181 6.39 24.42 6.02
C GLY A 181 5.30 23.37 5.81
N VAL A 182 5.66 22.12 5.48
CA VAL A 182 4.70 21.01 5.33
C VAL A 182 4.89 20.04 6.48
N THR A 183 3.80 19.76 7.19
CA THR A 183 3.83 19.00 8.44
C THR A 183 3.85 17.49 8.24
N SER A 184 3.49 17.00 7.05
CA SER A 184 3.42 15.57 6.76
C SER A 184 3.34 15.31 5.25
N HIS A 185 4.44 14.84 4.66
CA HIS A 185 4.39 14.24 3.33
C HIS A 185 5.19 12.94 3.29
N ALA A 186 4.70 11.97 2.53
CA ALA A 186 5.35 10.69 2.33
C ALA A 186 5.03 10.13 0.96
N TRP A 187 5.89 9.22 0.52
CA TRP A 187 5.67 8.43 -0.67
C TRP A 187 6.15 7.00 -0.45
N LEU A 188 5.91 6.14 -1.44
CA LEU A 188 6.40 4.78 -1.51
C LEU A 188 7.39 4.67 -2.68
N LEU A 189 8.64 4.30 -2.42
CA LEU A 189 9.62 4.03 -3.47
C LEU A 189 9.32 2.65 -4.09
N ILE A 190 9.23 2.60 -5.42
CA ILE A 190 8.90 1.37 -6.16
C ILE A 190 9.92 1.02 -7.25
N ASP A 191 10.81 1.93 -7.60
CA ASP A 191 11.94 1.67 -8.50
C ASP A 191 13.07 2.68 -8.23
N MET A 192 14.31 2.27 -8.47
CA MET A 192 15.47 3.14 -8.36
C MET A 192 16.60 2.70 -9.29
N ILE A 193 16.96 3.57 -10.23
CA ILE A 193 17.98 3.34 -11.25
C ILE A 193 19.19 4.23 -10.95
N LYS A 194 20.38 3.63 -10.92
CA LYS A 194 21.65 4.36 -10.83
C LYS A 194 22.02 4.90 -12.20
N ASN A 195 22.37 6.19 -12.25
CA ASN A 195 22.86 6.89 -13.43
C ASN A 195 24.36 7.20 -13.26
N GLU A 196 25.01 7.75 -14.28
CA GLU A 196 26.44 8.13 -14.23
C GLU A 196 26.77 9.03 -13.02
N ASN A 197 25.91 10.01 -12.74
CA ASN A 197 26.14 11.02 -11.68
C ASN A 197 24.99 11.09 -10.66
N GLY A 198 24.34 9.97 -10.31
CA GLY A 198 23.28 9.97 -9.30
C GLY A 198 22.22 8.90 -9.50
N TYR A 199 20.95 9.23 -9.24
CA TYR A 199 19.85 8.26 -9.20
C TYR A 199 18.55 8.81 -9.78
N THR A 200 17.78 7.95 -10.43
CA THR A 200 16.38 8.19 -10.78
C THR A 200 15.50 7.26 -9.96
N MET A 201 14.62 7.83 -9.15
CA MET A 201 13.65 7.09 -8.34
C MET A 201 12.26 7.17 -8.97
N THR A 202 11.50 6.09 -8.94
CA THR A 202 10.06 6.12 -9.22
C THR A 202 9.28 5.85 -7.94
N VAL A 203 8.32 6.73 -7.64
CA VAL A 203 7.59 6.73 -6.39
C VAL A 203 6.08 6.76 -6.62
N VAL A 204 5.34 6.16 -5.70
CA VAL A 204 3.90 6.35 -5.57
C VAL A 204 3.62 7.32 -4.42
N ASP A 205 3.04 8.45 -4.77
CA ASP A 205 2.78 9.57 -3.87
C ASP A 205 1.27 9.67 -3.60
N SER A 206 0.88 9.88 -2.33
CA SER A 206 -0.53 9.96 -1.92
C SER A 206 -1.33 11.11 -2.55
N ASN A 207 -0.64 12.10 -3.11
CA ASN A 207 -1.25 13.26 -3.76
C ASN A 207 -1.46 13.07 -5.27
N PHE A 208 -0.91 12.00 -5.86
CA PHE A 208 -0.96 11.78 -7.30
C PHE A 208 -1.54 10.41 -7.66
N THR A 209 -2.31 10.38 -8.75
CA THR A 209 -2.93 9.16 -9.26
C THR A 209 -2.00 8.36 -10.18
N ILE A 210 -0.78 8.84 -10.44
CA ILE A 210 0.23 8.20 -11.29
C ILE A 210 1.58 8.18 -10.58
N PRO A 211 2.43 7.15 -10.79
CA PRO A 211 3.79 7.17 -10.27
C PRO A 211 4.56 8.37 -10.83
N ARG A 212 5.52 8.86 -10.05
CA ARG A 212 6.33 10.03 -10.38
C ARG A 212 7.79 9.66 -10.32
N SER A 213 8.59 10.24 -11.21
CA SER A 213 10.03 10.09 -11.18
C SER A 213 10.69 11.33 -10.60
N PHE A 214 11.72 11.10 -9.78
CA PHE A 214 12.57 12.13 -9.19
C PHE A 214 14.03 11.79 -9.46
N THR A 215 14.81 12.78 -9.87
CA THR A 215 16.23 12.60 -10.16
C THR A 215 17.06 13.33 -9.14
N TYR A 216 18.00 12.61 -8.54
CA TYR A 216 19.12 13.15 -7.77
C TYR A 216 20.36 13.20 -8.65
N ARG A 217 21.12 14.29 -8.59
CA ARG A 217 22.45 14.42 -9.18
C ARG A 217 23.47 14.74 -8.10
N GLU A 218 24.68 14.20 -8.25
CA GLU A 218 25.80 14.57 -7.37
C GLU A 218 26.02 16.10 -7.40
N GLY A 219 26.21 16.68 -6.22
CA GLY A 219 26.23 18.14 -6.04
C GLY A 219 24.90 18.73 -5.55
N ASP A 220 23.79 18.01 -5.68
CA ASP A 220 22.49 18.46 -5.19
C ASP A 220 22.49 18.55 -3.65
N THR A 221 21.77 19.53 -3.12
CA THR A 221 21.58 19.76 -1.67
C THR A 221 20.17 19.37 -1.20
N SER A 222 19.26 19.16 -2.16
CA SER A 222 17.87 18.73 -1.96
C SER A 222 17.29 18.24 -3.29
N LEU A 223 16.23 17.45 -3.23
CA LEU A 223 15.36 17.17 -4.38
C LEU A 223 14.35 18.31 -4.56
N MET A 224 13.78 18.42 -5.77
CA MET A 224 12.75 19.41 -6.09
C MET A 224 11.39 18.75 -6.28
N TYR A 225 10.40 19.16 -5.48
CA TYR A 225 9.02 18.74 -5.65
C TYR A 225 8.32 19.69 -6.64
N PRO A 226 7.55 19.17 -7.61
CA PRO A 226 6.85 20.02 -8.57
C PRO A 226 5.82 20.94 -7.89
N GLY A 227 5.75 22.20 -8.33
CA GLY A 227 4.79 23.19 -7.82
C GLY A 227 5.27 23.92 -6.56
N SER A 228 4.35 24.22 -5.63
CA SER A 228 4.59 25.10 -4.48
C SER A 228 5.29 24.43 -3.29
N TYR A 229 5.45 23.10 -3.32
CA TYR A 229 6.01 22.32 -2.24
C TYR A 229 7.54 22.48 -2.09
N GLY A 230 8.24 22.80 -3.17
CA GLY A 230 9.65 23.21 -3.15
C GLY A 230 10.64 22.09 -2.81
N ARG A 231 11.74 22.48 -2.14
CA ARG A 231 12.88 21.61 -1.82
C ARG A 231 12.59 20.62 -0.72
N PHE A 232 13.13 19.41 -0.86
CA PHE A 232 12.97 18.37 0.15
C PHE A 232 14.12 17.36 0.18
N VAL A 233 14.19 16.61 1.28
CA VAL A 233 15.08 15.45 1.44
C VAL A 233 14.24 14.24 1.88
N PRO A 234 14.35 13.08 1.21
CA PRO A 234 13.65 11.87 1.61
C PRO A 234 14.39 11.14 2.73
N TYR A 235 13.65 10.59 3.68
CA TYR A 235 14.19 9.74 4.75
C TYR A 235 13.38 8.46 4.86
N THR A 236 14.03 7.32 4.64
CA THR A 236 13.43 5.99 4.78
C THR A 236 13.11 5.71 6.24
N GLU A 237 11.86 5.28 6.48
CA GLU A 237 11.27 5.11 7.80
C GLU A 237 10.43 3.83 7.86
N GLN A 238 10.06 3.41 9.08
CA GLN A 238 9.20 2.23 9.30
C GLN A 238 9.73 0.92 8.69
N ARG A 239 11.05 0.68 8.79
CA ARG A 239 11.70 -0.58 8.36
C ARG A 239 11.15 -1.80 9.10
N ASN A 240 10.97 -1.69 10.42
CA ASN A 240 10.42 -2.79 11.22
C ASN A 240 8.99 -3.17 10.79
N GLU A 241 8.17 -2.17 10.45
CA GLU A 241 6.82 -2.40 9.94
C GLU A 241 6.86 -3.16 8.61
N TRP A 242 7.84 -2.91 7.74
CA TRP A 242 7.99 -3.69 6.53
C TRP A 242 8.26 -5.17 6.82
N GLY A 243 9.17 -5.47 7.75
CA GLY A 243 9.43 -6.84 8.17
C GLY A 243 8.21 -7.53 8.79
N ASP A 244 7.32 -6.79 9.47
CA ASP A 244 6.04 -7.32 9.94
C ASP A 244 5.11 -7.69 8.77
N LEU A 245 5.03 -6.83 7.74
CA LEU A 245 4.23 -7.08 6.54
C LEU A 245 4.73 -8.31 5.77
N GLU A 246 6.05 -8.43 5.56
CA GLU A 246 6.65 -9.59 4.89
C GLU A 246 6.35 -10.88 5.65
N ARG A 247 6.61 -10.91 6.96
CA ARG A 247 6.32 -12.12 7.78
C ARG A 247 4.85 -12.52 7.71
N ALA A 248 3.94 -11.56 7.79
CA ALA A 248 2.51 -11.83 7.70
C ALA A 248 2.11 -12.42 6.34
N ARG A 249 2.69 -11.91 5.25
CA ARG A 249 2.47 -12.43 3.89
C ARG A 249 3.09 -13.81 3.72
N ASP A 250 4.34 -14.00 4.14
CA ASP A 250 5.07 -15.25 4.01
C ASP A 250 4.38 -16.37 4.78
N TYR A 251 3.94 -16.10 6.01
CA TYR A 251 3.20 -17.06 6.82
C TYR A 251 1.91 -17.51 6.13
N TYR A 252 1.13 -16.56 5.62
CA TYR A 252 -0.09 -16.87 4.88
C TYR A 252 0.19 -17.71 3.63
N CYS A 253 1.21 -17.35 2.86
CA CYS A 253 1.55 -18.06 1.63
C CYS A 253 2.13 -19.45 1.88
N GLN A 254 2.90 -19.65 2.97
CA GLN A 254 3.37 -20.97 3.36
C GLN A 254 2.22 -21.89 3.77
N ASP A 255 1.34 -21.40 4.66
CA ASP A 255 0.15 -22.12 5.12
C ASP A 255 -0.75 -22.52 3.95
N TYR A 256 -1.01 -21.57 3.05
CA TYR A 256 -1.78 -21.79 1.83
C TYR A 256 -1.18 -22.87 0.94
N MET A 257 0.12 -22.79 0.61
CA MET A 257 0.78 -23.79 -0.24
C MET A 257 0.74 -25.18 0.40
N MET A 258 0.94 -25.28 1.72
CA MET A 258 0.84 -26.56 2.43
C MET A 258 -0.56 -27.15 2.41
N SER A 259 -1.61 -26.32 2.49
CA SER A 259 -3.00 -26.80 2.40
C SER A 259 -3.36 -27.30 1.00
N SER A 260 -2.82 -26.65 -0.05
CA SER A 260 -3.11 -27.00 -1.45
C SER A 260 -2.46 -28.30 -1.95
N GLU A 261 -1.43 -28.80 -1.26
CA GLU A 261 -0.74 -30.06 -1.64
C GLU A 261 -1.42 -31.32 -1.08
N VAL A 262 -2.37 -31.16 -0.16
CA VAL A 262 -3.04 -32.27 0.54
C VAL A 262 -4.36 -32.67 -0.12
N GLU A 263 -4.88 -31.85 -1.04
CA GLU A 263 -6.12 -32.09 -1.81
C GLU A 263 -5.83 -32.73 -3.19
#